data_AF-A0A414IZM8-F1
#
_entry.id   AF-A0A414IZM8-F1
#
_cell.length_a   1.000
_cell.length_b   1.000
_cell.length_c   1.000
_cell.angle_alpha   90.00
_cell.angle_beta   90.00
_cell.angle_gamma   90.00
#
_symmetry.space_group_name_H-M   'P 1'
#
loop_
_entity.id
_entity.type
_entity.pdbx_description
1 polymer ?
#
loop_
_entity_poly.entity_id
_entity_poly.type
_entity_poly.pdbx_seq_one_letter_code
_entity_poly.pdbx_strand_id
1 'polypeptide(L)'
;MSLFSKIKNVFNSSSIDIPDAQTIYFKNGEMYKVYPTDKESWYDARYLVSDGVKYDLENLDDLRCIPIPAFTNIDIMHGYGITGSLEYVLRMKAGNLRRKGLLEESNSILERIHLFMGAADNGYQEKDFLIYSHFLLKEGRFEESAKYKAIVQSYLKTLRVCHNSFSFYNRAKDVMDKLLSDCRKYNTDYISMSAHRACCEECNKLQGRVYSISGKSKIFPKLPDVIRETGRVHDGCGHNFSVFFYTGKDDTIFDKNGNSVNAIKSSQRPFKDDRTAEEKKNYLEHLEQLQKEKQKDLDEIEYYHIFYELPEIAPKSFGGYRKMKNAQTKNFLKLKDQAIKHGISIS
;
A
#
# COMPACT_ATOMS: atom_id res chain seq x y z
N MET A 1 -56.18 2.79 -11.02
CA MET A 1 -55.13 1.79 -10.73
C MET A 1 -54.02 1.96 -11.77
N SER A 2 -52.89 2.54 -11.39
CA SER A 2 -51.71 2.61 -12.26
C SER A 2 -50.72 1.54 -11.81
N LEU A 3 -50.32 0.70 -12.76
CA LEU A 3 -49.39 -0.43 -12.62
C LEU A 3 -47.99 -0.02 -12.10
N PHE A 4 -47.73 1.30 -11.99
CA PHE A 4 -46.46 1.87 -11.54
C PHE A 4 -46.29 1.99 -10.01
N SER A 5 -47.33 1.81 -9.20
CA SER A 5 -47.21 1.89 -7.74
C SER A 5 -46.83 0.54 -7.07
N LYS A 6 -46.67 -0.54 -7.84
CA LYS A 6 -46.41 -1.90 -7.32
C LYS A 6 -44.96 -2.38 -7.39
N ILE A 7 -44.01 -1.58 -7.92
CA ILE A 7 -42.61 -2.03 -8.09
C ILE A 7 -41.62 -1.38 -7.09
N LYS A 8 -42.07 -0.49 -6.19
CA LYS A 8 -41.18 0.13 -5.18
C LYS A 8 -41.17 -0.51 -3.78
N ASN A 9 -41.88 -1.62 -3.56
CA ASN A 9 -42.04 -2.21 -2.21
C ASN A 9 -41.72 -3.72 -2.15
N VAL A 10 -40.57 -4.15 -2.70
CA VAL A 10 -40.11 -5.55 -2.53
C VAL A 10 -38.66 -5.66 -1.99
N PHE A 11 -38.05 -4.56 -1.54
CA PHE A 11 -36.78 -4.61 -0.78
C PHE A 11 -36.84 -3.75 0.48
N ASN A 12 -37.87 -3.93 1.29
CA ASN A 12 -37.75 -3.65 2.72
C ASN A 12 -37.56 -5.00 3.40
N SER A 13 -36.31 -5.48 3.43
CA SER A 13 -35.90 -6.30 4.56
C SER A 13 -36.02 -5.38 5.78
N SER A 14 -36.89 -5.75 6.71
CA SER A 14 -37.19 -4.97 7.89
C SER A 14 -35.98 -4.96 8.82
N SER A 15 -35.00 -4.09 8.55
CA SER A 15 -34.02 -3.69 9.55
C SER A 15 -34.77 -2.83 10.56
N ILE A 16 -34.88 -3.33 11.79
CA ILE A 16 -35.40 -2.55 12.91
C ILE A 16 -34.39 -1.43 13.13
N ASP A 17 -34.76 -0.20 12.79
CA ASP A 17 -33.93 0.96 13.06
C ASP A 17 -33.77 1.10 14.58
N ILE A 18 -32.54 0.89 15.07
CA ILE A 18 -32.20 0.98 16.48
C ILE A 18 -32.08 2.47 16.82
N PRO A 19 -32.96 3.02 17.68
CA PRO A 19 -32.88 4.42 18.08
C PRO A 19 -31.51 4.73 18.70
N ASP A 20 -30.96 5.91 18.39
CA ASP A 20 -29.68 6.40 18.91
C ASP A 20 -28.42 5.56 18.61
N ALA A 21 -28.53 4.59 17.71
CA ALA A 21 -27.37 3.84 17.27
C ALA A 21 -26.39 4.76 16.52
N GLN A 22 -25.10 4.52 16.75
CA GLN A 22 -24.07 5.36 16.17
C GLN A 22 -24.13 5.30 14.63
N THR A 23 -24.17 6.48 14.02
CA THR A 23 -24.28 6.69 12.58
C THR A 23 -23.14 7.56 12.09
N ILE A 24 -22.45 7.11 11.04
CA ILE A 24 -21.35 7.84 10.39
C ILE A 24 -21.80 8.32 9.01
N TYR A 25 -21.45 9.55 8.65
CA TYR A 25 -21.94 10.22 7.44
C TYR A 25 -20.80 10.60 6.51
N PHE A 26 -20.95 10.24 5.24
CA PHE A 26 -19.94 10.41 4.20
C PHE A 26 -20.52 11.14 3.00
N LYS A 27 -19.66 11.95 2.38
CA LYS A 27 -19.88 12.57 1.09
C LYS A 27 -18.66 12.31 0.23
N ASN A 28 -18.82 11.69 -0.93
CA ASN A 28 -17.72 11.31 -1.82
C ASN A 28 -16.62 10.49 -1.12
N GLY A 29 -17.01 9.60 -0.21
CA GLY A 29 -16.07 8.76 0.54
C GLY A 29 -15.32 9.47 1.68
N GLU A 30 -15.58 10.76 1.93
CA GLU A 30 -15.04 11.51 3.06
C GLU A 30 -16.09 11.66 4.16
N MET A 31 -15.71 11.28 5.39
CA MET A 31 -16.58 11.46 6.55
C MET A 31 -16.69 12.94 6.92
N TYR A 32 -17.92 13.42 7.14
CA TYR A 32 -18.18 14.81 7.54
C TYR A 32 -18.97 14.94 8.84
N LYS A 33 -19.54 13.84 9.36
CA LYS A 33 -20.31 13.85 10.60
C LYS A 33 -20.34 12.46 11.23
N VAL A 34 -20.34 12.44 12.56
CA VAL A 34 -20.68 11.27 13.38
C VAL A 34 -21.85 11.66 14.29
N TYR A 35 -22.79 10.75 14.49
CA TYR A 35 -23.88 10.89 15.47
C TYR A 35 -23.89 9.66 16.39
N PRO A 36 -23.99 9.83 17.72
CA PRO A 36 -23.82 11.10 18.46
C PRO A 36 -22.40 11.68 18.30
N THR A 37 -22.27 13.00 18.35
CA THR A 37 -21.04 13.75 18.00
C THR A 37 -19.89 13.55 18.98
N ASP A 38 -20.17 13.08 20.20
CA ASP A 38 -19.23 13.04 21.32
C ASP A 38 -18.54 11.67 21.52
N LYS A 39 -18.58 10.81 20.51
CA LYS A 39 -17.99 9.46 20.58
C LYS A 39 -16.50 9.49 20.21
N GLU A 40 -15.65 8.97 21.10
CA GLU A 40 -14.19 8.84 20.88
C GLU A 40 -13.81 7.89 19.74
N SER A 41 -14.72 6.99 19.33
CA SER A 41 -14.51 6.03 18.25
C SER A 41 -15.79 5.81 17.45
N TRP A 42 -15.66 5.66 16.14
CA TRP A 42 -16.78 5.51 15.19
C TRP A 42 -16.67 4.26 14.29
N TYR A 43 -15.65 3.44 14.47
CA TYR A 43 -15.44 2.24 13.65
C TYR A 43 -16.42 1.10 13.94
N ASP A 44 -17.17 1.19 15.04
CA ASP A 44 -18.20 0.21 15.39
C ASP A 44 -19.62 0.75 15.19
N ALA A 45 -19.75 1.84 14.42
CA ALA A 45 -21.06 2.38 14.04
C ALA A 45 -21.98 1.28 13.50
N ARG A 46 -23.26 1.39 13.85
CA ARG A 46 -24.31 0.51 13.32
C ARG A 46 -24.70 0.95 11.91
N TYR A 47 -24.80 2.26 11.69
CA TYR A 47 -25.27 2.82 10.43
C TYR A 47 -24.21 3.65 9.74
N LEU A 48 -24.19 3.53 8.41
CA LEU A 48 -23.43 4.37 7.50
C LEU A 48 -24.42 5.12 6.62
N VAL A 49 -24.24 6.44 6.46
CA VAL A 49 -24.90 7.20 5.42
C VAL A 49 -23.85 7.63 4.40
N SER A 50 -23.86 7.04 3.21
CA SER A 50 -22.97 7.44 2.12
C SER A 50 -23.79 8.13 1.04
N ASP A 51 -23.46 9.39 0.76
CA ASP A 51 -24.07 10.16 -0.33
C ASP A 51 -25.60 10.21 -0.25
N GLY A 52 -26.12 10.29 0.98
CA GLY A 52 -27.55 10.37 1.30
C GLY A 52 -28.27 9.03 1.41
N VAL A 53 -27.61 7.91 1.15
CA VAL A 53 -28.19 6.56 1.31
C VAL A 53 -27.70 5.94 2.62
N LYS A 54 -28.64 5.45 3.44
CA LYS A 54 -28.37 4.80 4.72
C LYS A 54 -28.19 3.28 4.51
N TYR A 55 -27.19 2.73 5.19
CA TYR A 55 -26.82 1.33 5.20
C TYR A 55 -26.64 0.86 6.64
N ASP A 56 -27.13 -0.33 6.94
CA ASP A 56 -26.86 -1.06 8.16
C ASP A 56 -25.58 -1.90 8.01
N LEU A 57 -24.55 -1.53 8.78
CA LEU A 57 -23.23 -2.16 8.72
C LEU A 57 -23.15 -3.52 9.43
N GLU A 58 -24.27 -4.02 9.94
CA GLU A 58 -24.41 -5.41 10.43
C GLU A 58 -25.57 -6.12 9.70
N ASN A 59 -25.99 -5.59 8.54
CA ASN A 59 -26.89 -6.26 7.60
C ASN A 59 -26.14 -6.62 6.31
N LEU A 60 -26.21 -7.89 5.93
CA LEU A 60 -25.46 -8.42 4.81
C LEU A 60 -25.87 -7.83 3.45
N ASP A 61 -27.17 -7.59 3.23
CA ASP A 61 -27.66 -7.05 1.96
C ASP A 61 -27.25 -5.59 1.78
N ASP A 62 -27.32 -4.80 2.86
CA ASP A 62 -26.87 -3.41 2.85
C ASP A 62 -25.36 -3.32 2.58
N LEU A 63 -24.54 -4.12 3.27
CA LEU A 63 -23.08 -4.16 3.08
C LEU A 63 -22.68 -4.48 1.64
N ARG A 64 -23.39 -5.42 0.99
CA ARG A 64 -23.16 -5.78 -0.41
C ARG A 64 -23.52 -4.65 -1.39
N CYS A 65 -24.44 -3.78 -1.00
CA CYS A 65 -24.94 -2.70 -1.84
C CYS A 65 -24.25 -1.35 -1.62
N ILE A 66 -23.32 -1.22 -0.67
CA ILE A 66 -22.54 0.01 -0.50
C ILE A 66 -21.76 0.29 -1.81
N PRO A 67 -22.01 1.43 -2.47
CA PRO A 67 -21.31 1.80 -3.70
C PRO A 67 -19.88 2.21 -3.40
N ILE A 68 -18.99 2.04 -4.38
CA ILE A 68 -17.64 2.60 -4.32
C ILE A 68 -17.79 4.11 -4.61
N PRO A 69 -17.42 5.00 -3.67
CA PRO A 69 -17.56 6.43 -3.90
C PRO A 69 -16.65 6.93 -5.02
N ALA A 70 -17.07 8.01 -5.69
CA ALA A 70 -16.17 8.82 -6.48
C ALA A 70 -15.37 9.71 -5.51
N PHE A 71 -14.27 9.19 -4.98
CA PHE A 71 -13.43 9.94 -4.05
C PHE A 71 -12.97 11.25 -4.68
N THR A 72 -13.25 12.36 -3.99
CA THR A 72 -12.70 13.68 -4.31
C THR A 72 -11.40 13.89 -3.54
N ASN A 73 -10.69 15.00 -3.80
CA ASN A 73 -9.53 15.36 -3.01
C ASN A 73 -9.92 15.47 -1.53
N ILE A 74 -9.45 14.51 -0.73
CA ILE A 74 -9.64 14.50 0.72
C ILE A 74 -8.77 15.60 1.30
N ASP A 75 -9.36 16.49 2.10
CA ASP A 75 -8.56 17.45 2.87
C ASP A 75 -7.98 16.73 4.10
N ILE A 76 -6.77 16.18 3.95
CA ILE A 76 -6.08 15.46 5.03
C ILE A 76 -5.76 16.35 6.25
N MET A 77 -5.85 17.67 6.12
CA MET A 77 -5.52 18.63 7.18
C MET A 77 -6.75 19.11 7.97
N HIS A 78 -7.97 18.77 7.52
CA HIS A 78 -9.21 19.14 8.19
C HIS A 78 -10.14 17.93 8.39
N GLY A 79 -11.13 18.09 9.27
CA GLY A 79 -12.13 17.05 9.54
C GLY A 79 -11.52 15.79 10.18
N TYR A 80 -11.84 14.63 9.61
CA TYR A 80 -11.47 13.32 10.16
C TYR A 80 -10.23 12.70 9.49
N GLY A 81 -9.61 13.43 8.55
CA GLY A 81 -8.40 13.04 7.83
C GLY A 81 -8.47 11.67 7.14
N ILE A 82 -7.32 11.02 6.97
CA ILE A 82 -7.22 9.69 6.35
C ILE A 82 -8.03 8.64 7.11
N THR A 83 -8.10 8.75 8.44
CA THR A 83 -8.87 7.83 9.29
C THR A 83 -10.39 7.98 9.14
N GLY A 84 -10.85 9.07 8.52
CA GLY A 84 -12.22 9.31 8.12
C GLY A 84 -12.52 8.96 6.65
N SER A 85 -11.58 8.35 5.92
CA SER A 85 -11.86 7.82 4.59
C SER A 85 -12.78 6.59 4.68
N LEU A 86 -13.77 6.48 3.78
CA LEU A 86 -14.75 5.39 3.82
C LEU A 86 -14.08 4.01 3.78
N GLU A 87 -13.07 3.82 2.92
CA GLU A 87 -12.36 2.54 2.87
C GLU A 87 -11.69 2.20 4.21
N TYR A 88 -11.13 3.20 4.89
CA TYR A 88 -10.43 3.00 6.14
C TYR A 88 -11.42 2.60 7.23
N VAL A 89 -12.55 3.29 7.29
CA VAL A 89 -13.62 2.99 8.24
C VAL A 89 -14.22 1.61 7.99
N LEU A 90 -14.45 1.23 6.73
CA LEU A 90 -14.93 -0.11 6.37
C LEU A 90 -13.93 -1.20 6.76
N ARG A 91 -12.61 -0.99 6.58
CA ARG A 91 -11.57 -1.93 7.06
C ARG A 91 -11.63 -2.13 8.56
N MET A 92 -11.74 -1.04 9.31
CA MET A 92 -11.84 -1.10 10.77
C MET A 92 -13.14 -1.76 11.22
N LYS A 93 -14.27 -1.46 10.56
CA LYS A 93 -15.57 -2.12 10.81
C LYS A 93 -15.50 -3.61 10.55
N ALA A 94 -14.89 -4.06 9.46
CA ALA A 94 -14.71 -5.48 9.18
C ALA A 94 -13.97 -6.19 10.33
N GLY A 95 -12.89 -5.59 10.84
CA GLY A 95 -12.18 -6.11 12.01
C GLY A 95 -13.06 -6.18 13.28
N ASN A 96 -13.92 -5.18 13.50
CA ASN A 96 -14.89 -5.18 14.61
C ASN A 96 -15.94 -6.28 14.46
N LEU A 97 -16.49 -6.46 13.26
CA LEU A 97 -17.47 -7.49 12.94
C LEU A 97 -16.91 -8.90 13.21
N ARG A 98 -15.67 -9.19 12.78
CA ARG A 98 -15.02 -10.47 13.10
C ARG A 98 -14.90 -10.70 14.61
N ARG A 99 -14.52 -9.68 15.37
CA ARG A 99 -14.43 -9.79 16.85
C ARG A 99 -15.78 -10.07 17.51
N LYS A 100 -16.88 -9.63 16.88
CA LYS A 100 -18.26 -9.90 17.31
C LYS A 100 -18.79 -11.26 16.86
N GLY A 101 -18.03 -12.03 16.07
CA GLY A 101 -18.48 -13.29 15.47
C GLY A 101 -19.34 -13.10 14.22
N LEU A 102 -19.48 -11.88 13.70
CA LEU A 102 -20.20 -11.54 12.47
C LEU A 102 -19.27 -11.72 11.26
N LEU A 103 -18.92 -12.97 10.99
CA LEU A 103 -17.92 -13.32 9.97
C LEU A 103 -18.40 -13.05 8.55
N GLU A 104 -19.67 -13.31 8.24
CA GLU A 104 -20.24 -13.12 6.91
C GLU A 104 -20.31 -11.64 6.53
N GLU A 105 -20.73 -10.79 7.48
CA GLU A 105 -20.75 -9.34 7.33
C GLU A 105 -19.33 -8.80 7.14
N SER A 106 -18.37 -9.30 7.92
CA SER A 106 -16.97 -8.93 7.72
C SER A 106 -16.43 -9.37 6.36
N ASN A 107 -16.73 -10.60 5.93
CA ASN A 107 -16.30 -11.13 4.63
C ASN A 107 -16.86 -10.28 3.50
N SER A 108 -18.14 -9.89 3.58
CA SER A 108 -18.80 -9.06 2.58
C SER A 108 -18.11 -7.70 2.37
N ILE A 109 -17.56 -7.10 3.42
CA ILE A 109 -16.76 -5.87 3.29
C ILE A 109 -15.40 -6.19 2.65
N LEU A 110 -14.71 -7.19 3.19
CA LEU A 110 -13.32 -7.51 2.82
C LEU A 110 -13.17 -8.05 1.39
N GLU A 111 -14.20 -8.72 0.85
CA GLU A 111 -14.23 -9.20 -0.54
C GLU A 111 -14.10 -8.07 -1.57
N ARG A 112 -14.59 -6.88 -1.23
CA ARG A 112 -14.63 -5.72 -2.14
C ARG A 112 -13.66 -4.62 -1.73
N ILE A 113 -12.97 -4.75 -0.60
CA ILE A 113 -12.22 -3.64 -0.01
C ILE A 113 -11.10 -3.11 -0.91
N HIS A 114 -10.50 -3.97 -1.73
CA HIS A 114 -9.48 -3.58 -2.71
C HIS A 114 -10.00 -2.55 -3.72
N LEU A 115 -11.29 -2.58 -4.05
CA LEU A 115 -11.93 -1.61 -4.95
C LEU A 115 -12.04 -0.25 -4.28
N PHE A 116 -12.49 -0.21 -3.02
CA PHE A 116 -12.56 1.01 -2.23
C PHE A 116 -11.17 1.63 -2.01
N MET A 117 -10.18 0.81 -1.68
CA MET A 117 -8.79 1.27 -1.50
C MET A 117 -8.18 1.84 -2.78
N GLY A 118 -8.44 1.20 -3.94
CA GLY A 118 -7.95 1.70 -5.22
C GLY A 118 -8.65 2.98 -5.65
N ALA A 119 -9.94 3.14 -5.36
CA ALA A 119 -10.68 4.36 -5.63
C ALA A 119 -10.26 5.52 -4.71
N ALA A 120 -9.92 5.24 -3.45
CA ALA A 120 -9.45 6.25 -2.50
C ALA A 120 -8.04 6.77 -2.81
N ASP A 121 -7.19 5.95 -3.45
CA ASP A 121 -5.85 6.33 -3.91
C ASP A 121 -4.93 6.90 -2.79
N ASN A 122 -5.08 6.38 -1.57
CA ASN A 122 -4.35 6.81 -0.37
C ASN A 122 -2.88 6.30 -0.30
N GLY A 123 -2.25 5.99 -1.44
CA GLY A 123 -0.84 5.57 -1.49
C GLY A 123 -0.55 4.16 -0.95
N TYR A 124 -1.53 3.26 -0.97
CA TYR A 124 -1.41 1.88 -0.50
C TYR A 124 -0.37 1.05 -1.28
N GLN A 125 0.29 0.12 -0.57
CA GLN A 125 1.17 -0.90 -1.14
C GLN A 125 0.40 -2.20 -1.42
N GLU A 126 0.94 -3.08 -2.27
CA GLU A 126 0.29 -4.36 -2.62
C GLU A 126 -0.11 -5.17 -1.38
N LYS A 127 0.75 -5.23 -0.37
CA LYS A 127 0.48 -5.93 0.89
C LYS A 127 -0.78 -5.42 1.61
N ASP A 128 -1.10 -4.13 1.48
CA ASP A 128 -2.28 -3.54 2.11
C ASP A 128 -3.56 -4.04 1.45
N PHE A 129 -3.55 -4.24 0.12
CA PHE A 129 -4.67 -4.80 -0.62
C PHE A 129 -4.91 -6.29 -0.32
N LEU A 130 -3.89 -7.00 0.18
CA LEU A 130 -3.94 -8.43 0.49
C LEU A 130 -4.49 -8.72 1.90
N ILE A 131 -4.99 -7.72 2.63
CA ILE A 131 -5.50 -7.88 4.00
C ILE A 131 -6.51 -9.03 4.15
N TYR A 132 -7.42 -9.22 3.20
CA TYR A 132 -8.40 -10.29 3.27
C TYR A 132 -7.78 -11.67 3.03
N SER A 133 -6.80 -11.77 2.11
CA SER A 133 -6.02 -13.01 1.93
C SER A 133 -5.32 -13.42 3.23
N HIS A 134 -4.79 -12.45 4.00
CA HIS A 134 -4.23 -12.75 5.32
C HIS A 134 -5.28 -13.22 6.33
N PHE A 135 -6.49 -12.65 6.34
CA PHE A 135 -7.57 -13.17 7.21
C PHE A 135 -7.96 -14.60 6.84
N LEU A 136 -8.17 -14.89 5.56
CA LEU A 136 -8.51 -16.23 5.07
C LEU A 136 -7.43 -17.26 5.42
N LEU A 137 -6.16 -16.89 5.29
CA LEU A 137 -5.03 -17.73 5.69
C LEU A 137 -5.08 -18.08 7.19
N LYS A 138 -5.35 -17.08 8.03
CA LYS A 138 -5.47 -17.25 9.50
C LYS A 138 -6.64 -18.13 9.90
N GLU A 139 -7.65 -18.22 9.05
CA GLU A 139 -8.87 -19.02 9.21
C GLU A 139 -8.75 -20.42 8.60
N GLY A 140 -7.58 -20.78 8.03
CA GLY A 140 -7.36 -22.08 7.38
C GLY A 140 -8.00 -22.20 5.99
N ARG A 141 -8.50 -21.09 5.42
CA ARG A 141 -9.15 -21.04 4.11
C ARG A 141 -8.11 -20.80 3.01
N PHE A 142 -7.21 -21.76 2.83
CA PHE A 142 -6.01 -21.60 1.99
C PHE A 142 -6.33 -21.36 0.51
N GLU A 143 -7.24 -22.13 -0.07
CA GLU A 143 -7.63 -21.98 -1.49
C GLU A 143 -8.28 -20.62 -1.75
N GLU A 144 -9.13 -20.16 -0.83
CA GLU A 144 -9.80 -18.87 -0.93
C GLU A 144 -8.82 -17.71 -0.76
N SER A 145 -7.85 -17.85 0.15
CA SER A 145 -6.76 -16.90 0.30
C SER A 145 -5.96 -16.74 -0.98
N ALA A 146 -5.57 -17.85 -1.62
CA ALA A 146 -4.85 -17.86 -2.89
C ALA A 146 -5.68 -17.25 -4.03
N LYS A 147 -6.98 -17.59 -4.10
CA LYS A 147 -7.91 -17.04 -5.09
C LYS A 147 -8.07 -15.53 -4.93
N TYR A 148 -8.28 -15.04 -3.71
CA TYR A 148 -8.40 -13.60 -3.46
C TYR A 148 -7.11 -12.85 -3.80
N LYS A 149 -5.95 -13.41 -3.45
CA LYS A 149 -4.65 -12.85 -3.83
C LYS A 149 -4.52 -12.70 -5.34
N ALA A 150 -4.90 -13.72 -6.11
CA ALA A 150 -4.89 -13.65 -7.57
C ALA A 150 -5.84 -12.58 -8.14
N ILE A 151 -7.05 -12.44 -7.56
CA ILE A 151 -8.01 -11.39 -7.92
C ILE A 151 -7.40 -10.00 -7.72
N VAL A 152 -6.85 -9.75 -6.53
CA VAL A 152 -6.21 -8.46 -6.20
C VAL A 152 -5.03 -8.17 -7.13
N GLN A 153 -4.16 -9.15 -7.36
CA GLN A 153 -3.00 -8.95 -8.26
C GLN A 153 -3.42 -8.68 -9.70
N SER A 154 -4.53 -9.29 -10.17
CA SER A 154 -5.11 -8.97 -11.48
C SER A 154 -5.64 -7.53 -11.53
N TYR A 155 -6.37 -7.12 -10.48
CA TYR A 155 -6.86 -5.75 -10.34
C TYR A 155 -5.73 -4.71 -10.28
N LEU A 156 -4.66 -4.96 -9.53
CA LEU A 156 -3.53 -4.04 -9.43
C LEU A 156 -2.80 -3.85 -10.76
N LYS A 157 -2.88 -4.78 -11.71
CA LYS A 157 -2.35 -4.59 -13.07
C LYS A 157 -3.13 -3.56 -13.88
N THR A 158 -4.41 -3.34 -13.56
CA THR A 158 -5.28 -2.37 -14.24
C THR A 158 -5.43 -1.07 -13.45
N LEU A 159 -5.12 -1.08 -12.16
CA LEU A 159 -5.26 0.06 -11.27
C LEU A 159 -4.35 1.23 -11.68
N ARG A 160 -4.94 2.42 -11.66
CA ARG A 160 -4.28 3.70 -11.87
C ARG A 160 -4.33 4.51 -10.57
N VAL A 161 -3.22 5.14 -10.21
CA VAL A 161 -2.97 5.86 -8.96
C VAL A 161 -2.51 7.29 -9.23
N CYS A 162 -2.44 8.09 -8.17
CA CYS A 162 -2.22 9.53 -8.20
C CYS A 162 -3.20 10.25 -9.14
N HIS A 163 -4.50 10.16 -8.84
CA HIS A 163 -5.61 10.71 -9.62
C HIS A 163 -5.61 10.17 -11.05
N ASN A 164 -5.54 8.85 -11.20
CA ASN A 164 -5.55 8.15 -12.50
C ASN A 164 -4.32 8.46 -13.41
N SER A 165 -3.27 9.05 -12.86
CA SER A 165 -2.10 9.52 -13.64
C SER A 165 -1.10 8.42 -13.94
N PHE A 166 -0.92 7.46 -13.03
CA PHE A 166 0.15 6.47 -13.12
C PHE A 166 -0.38 5.05 -12.92
N SER A 167 0.22 4.07 -13.57
CA SER A 167 -0.11 2.66 -13.38
C SER A 167 0.51 2.15 -12.08
N PHE A 168 -0.21 1.32 -11.33
CA PHE A 168 0.26 0.85 -10.01
C PHE A 168 1.64 0.19 -10.07
N TYR A 169 1.84 -0.78 -10.97
CA TYR A 169 3.12 -1.50 -11.10
C TYR A 169 4.19 -0.76 -11.91
N ASN A 170 3.81 0.13 -12.82
CA ASN A 170 4.74 0.84 -13.72
C ASN A 170 4.98 2.30 -13.33
N ARG A 171 4.64 2.68 -12.10
CA ARG A 171 4.68 4.08 -11.62
C ARG A 171 5.99 4.81 -11.93
N ALA A 172 7.15 4.16 -11.74
CA ALA A 172 8.45 4.82 -11.95
C ALA A 172 8.63 5.26 -13.41
N LYS A 173 8.24 4.40 -14.36
CA LYS A 173 8.29 4.71 -15.79
C LYS A 173 7.30 5.81 -16.13
N ASP A 174 6.06 5.70 -15.66
CA ASP A 174 5.02 6.70 -15.98
C ASP A 174 5.38 8.09 -15.42
N VAL A 175 6.00 8.14 -14.23
CA VAL A 175 6.54 9.37 -13.64
C VAL A 175 7.70 9.93 -14.47
N MET A 176 8.62 9.08 -14.96
CA MET A 176 9.71 9.51 -15.84
C MET A 176 9.18 10.04 -17.17
N ASP A 177 8.23 9.37 -17.81
CA ASP A 177 7.61 9.84 -19.05
C ASP A 177 6.94 11.21 -18.87
N LYS A 178 6.23 11.39 -17.75
CA LYS A 178 5.64 12.67 -17.36
C LYS A 178 6.70 13.74 -17.12
N LEU A 179 7.77 13.41 -16.42
CA LEU A 179 8.91 14.30 -16.15
C LEU A 179 9.55 14.78 -17.46
N LEU A 180 9.83 13.87 -18.39
CA LEU A 180 10.38 14.20 -19.70
C LEU A 180 9.41 15.09 -20.51
N SER A 181 8.11 14.86 -20.39
CA SER A 181 7.10 15.74 -20.99
C SER A 181 7.09 17.14 -20.38
N ASP A 182 7.26 17.24 -19.06
CA ASP A 182 7.34 18.53 -18.36
C ASP A 182 8.61 19.29 -18.73
N CYS A 183 9.76 18.60 -18.83
CA CYS A 183 11.01 19.20 -19.31
C CYS A 183 10.84 19.81 -20.71
N ARG A 184 10.18 19.10 -21.64
CA ARG A 184 9.84 19.65 -22.97
C ARG A 184 8.91 20.87 -22.87
N LYS A 185 7.86 20.77 -22.05
CA LYS A 185 6.87 21.86 -21.86
C LYS A 185 7.52 23.13 -21.32
N TYR A 186 8.43 22.99 -20.34
CA TYR A 186 9.09 24.13 -19.70
C TYR A 186 10.44 24.48 -20.32
N ASN A 187 10.77 23.88 -21.47
CA ASN A 187 12.00 24.13 -22.22
C ASN A 187 13.27 24.02 -21.36
N THR A 188 13.35 22.98 -20.53
CA THR A 188 14.56 22.62 -19.79
C THR A 188 15.08 21.25 -20.21
N ASP A 189 16.40 21.12 -20.26
CA ASP A 189 17.09 19.86 -20.55
C ASP A 189 17.51 19.12 -19.27
N TYR A 190 17.13 19.63 -18.09
CA TYR A 190 17.71 19.21 -16.83
C TYR A 190 16.71 18.55 -15.89
N ILE A 191 17.17 17.47 -15.26
CA ILE A 191 16.47 16.81 -14.15
C ILE A 191 17.42 16.62 -12.98
N SER A 192 16.92 16.71 -11.76
CA SER A 192 17.66 16.39 -10.55
C SER A 192 17.27 14.99 -10.05
N MET A 193 18.25 14.26 -9.52
CA MET A 193 18.06 12.98 -8.85
C MET A 193 18.21 13.17 -7.35
N SER A 194 17.30 12.58 -6.56
CA SER A 194 17.35 12.59 -5.09
C SER A 194 18.63 11.94 -4.56
N ALA A 195 18.93 12.17 -3.28
CA ALA A 195 20.05 11.55 -2.57
C ALA A 195 19.62 10.98 -1.21
N HIS A 196 20.16 9.83 -0.84
CA HIS A 196 19.80 9.03 0.33
C HIS A 196 21.05 8.45 1.00
N ARG A 197 20.99 8.25 2.33
CA ARG A 197 22.09 7.67 3.15
C ARG A 197 22.16 6.15 3.13
N ALA A 198 21.13 5.46 2.62
CA ALA A 198 21.03 4.00 2.63
C ALA A 198 20.83 3.45 1.21
N CYS A 199 21.77 3.76 0.31
CA CYS A 199 21.72 3.29 -1.07
C CYS A 199 22.83 2.27 -1.39
N CYS A 200 22.62 1.52 -2.47
CA CYS A 200 23.63 0.61 -3.02
C CYS A 200 24.82 1.39 -3.62
N GLU A 201 25.87 0.65 -3.99
CA GLU A 201 27.07 1.22 -4.61
C GLU A 201 26.77 1.96 -5.93
N GLU A 202 25.99 1.32 -6.80
CA GLU A 202 25.63 1.85 -8.12
C GLU A 202 24.85 3.16 -7.99
N CYS A 203 23.82 3.15 -7.14
CA CYS A 203 23.03 4.35 -6.85
C CYS A 203 23.88 5.47 -6.25
N ASN A 204 24.83 5.16 -5.36
CA ASN A 204 25.66 6.18 -4.71
C ASN A 204 26.48 6.99 -5.72
N LYS A 205 27.01 6.32 -6.76
CA LYS A 205 27.76 6.96 -7.85
C LYS A 205 26.91 8.01 -8.58
N LEU A 206 25.60 7.76 -8.70
CA LEU A 206 24.67 8.51 -9.54
C LEU A 206 23.83 9.57 -8.79
N GLN A 207 23.49 9.33 -7.52
CA GLN A 207 22.56 10.17 -6.76
C GLN A 207 23.05 11.61 -6.53
N GLY A 208 22.14 12.53 -6.16
CA GLY A 208 22.52 13.90 -5.77
C GLY A 208 23.20 14.68 -6.89
N ARG A 209 22.70 14.53 -8.11
CA ARG A 209 23.20 15.21 -9.31
C ARG A 209 22.05 15.75 -10.13
N VAL A 210 22.34 16.78 -10.90
CA VAL A 210 21.55 17.22 -12.04
C VAL A 210 22.12 16.54 -13.28
N TYR A 211 21.23 16.06 -14.14
CA TYR A 211 21.55 15.41 -15.40
C TYR A 211 20.94 16.17 -16.58
N SER A 212 21.66 16.16 -17.70
CA SER A 212 21.20 16.60 -19.01
C SER A 212 20.52 15.45 -19.74
N ILE A 213 19.27 15.64 -20.14
CA ILE A 213 18.49 14.65 -20.90
C ILE A 213 19.10 14.44 -22.27
N SER A 214 19.47 15.52 -22.97
CA SER A 214 20.06 15.48 -24.31
C SER A 214 21.51 15.02 -24.34
N GLY A 215 22.24 15.16 -23.23
CA GLY A 215 23.68 14.94 -23.14
C GLY A 215 24.53 16.04 -23.80
N LYS A 216 23.92 17.13 -24.27
CA LYS A 216 24.64 18.24 -24.94
C LYS A 216 25.22 19.27 -23.96
N SER A 217 24.81 19.18 -22.70
CA SER A 217 25.29 20.05 -21.63
C SER A 217 26.79 19.88 -21.39
N LYS A 218 27.50 21.00 -21.25
CA LYS A 218 28.92 21.04 -20.84
C LYS A 218 29.10 21.08 -19.31
N ILE A 219 28.03 21.34 -18.56
CA ILE A 219 28.08 21.57 -17.10
C ILE A 219 27.58 20.38 -16.29
N PHE A 220 26.47 19.79 -16.73
CA PHE A 220 25.84 18.60 -16.15
C PHE A 220 26.06 17.36 -17.02
N PRO A 221 26.31 16.18 -16.42
CA PRO A 221 26.50 14.92 -17.14
C PRO A 221 25.24 14.47 -17.87
N LYS A 222 25.40 13.60 -18.88
CA LYS A 222 24.28 12.96 -19.57
C LYS A 222 23.51 12.05 -18.61
N LEU A 223 22.18 12.09 -18.67
CA LEU A 223 21.30 11.15 -17.99
C LEU A 223 21.54 9.72 -18.52
N PRO A 224 21.83 8.72 -17.65
CA PRO A 224 21.93 7.33 -18.07
C PRO A 224 20.68 6.85 -18.82
N ASP A 225 20.87 6.14 -19.93
CA ASP A 225 19.76 5.73 -20.81
C ASP A 225 18.76 4.79 -20.08
N VAL A 226 19.26 3.90 -19.22
CA VAL A 226 18.43 3.02 -18.35
C VAL A 226 17.48 3.84 -17.46
N ILE A 227 17.97 4.93 -16.85
CA ILE A 227 17.14 5.80 -16.02
C ILE A 227 16.08 6.50 -16.87
N ARG A 228 16.47 7.01 -18.04
CA ARG A 228 15.54 7.67 -18.96
C ARG A 228 14.41 6.74 -19.43
N GLU A 229 14.72 5.46 -19.65
CA GLU A 229 13.78 4.48 -20.22
C GLU A 229 12.89 3.83 -19.16
N THR A 230 13.42 3.60 -17.96
CA THR A 230 12.73 2.85 -16.89
C THR A 230 12.23 3.72 -15.74
N GLY A 231 12.76 4.95 -15.62
CA GLY A 231 12.56 5.80 -14.44
C GLY A 231 13.31 5.31 -13.20
N ARG A 232 14.25 4.37 -13.33
CA ARG A 232 14.97 3.75 -12.21
C ARG A 232 16.46 3.61 -12.52
N VAL A 233 17.28 3.60 -11.47
CA VAL A 233 18.68 3.19 -11.58
C VAL A 233 18.76 1.69 -11.84
N HIS A 234 18.07 0.91 -11.00
CA HIS A 234 17.91 -0.53 -11.10
C HIS A 234 16.60 -0.94 -10.40
N ASP A 235 16.22 -2.21 -10.51
CA ASP A 235 15.03 -2.74 -9.84
C ASP A 235 15.17 -2.65 -8.31
N GLY A 236 14.12 -2.14 -7.66
CA GLY A 236 14.09 -1.94 -6.21
C GLY A 236 14.75 -0.66 -5.70
N CYS A 237 15.32 0.20 -6.57
CA CYS A 237 15.86 1.48 -6.13
C CYS A 237 14.75 2.48 -5.76
N GLY A 238 14.95 3.26 -4.70
CA GLY A 238 14.00 4.26 -4.20
C GLY A 238 14.27 5.71 -4.63
N HIS A 239 15.12 5.94 -5.63
CA HIS A 239 15.46 7.29 -6.07
C HIS A 239 14.34 7.91 -6.88
N ASN A 240 14.13 9.20 -6.65
CA ASN A 240 13.13 9.99 -7.35
C ASN A 240 13.81 11.07 -8.20
N PHE A 241 13.11 11.53 -9.23
CA PHE A 241 13.58 12.53 -10.16
C PHE A 241 12.63 13.73 -10.19
N SER A 242 13.17 14.91 -10.45
CA SER A 242 12.39 16.15 -10.51
C SER A 242 12.92 17.06 -11.61
N VAL A 243 12.04 17.92 -12.15
CA VAL A 243 12.45 18.91 -13.15
C VAL A 243 13.44 19.85 -12.49
N PHE A 244 14.54 20.16 -13.18
CA PHE A 244 15.51 21.13 -12.71
C PHE A 244 15.54 22.34 -13.64
N PHE A 245 15.50 23.54 -13.06
CA PHE A 245 15.58 24.80 -13.78
C PHE A 245 16.94 25.44 -13.48
N TYR A 246 17.86 25.33 -14.43
CA TYR A 246 19.16 25.96 -14.30
C TYR A 246 19.05 27.44 -14.64
N THR A 247 19.44 28.31 -13.71
CA THR A 247 19.36 29.77 -13.87
C THR A 247 20.71 30.41 -14.20
N GLY A 248 21.80 29.63 -14.17
CA GLY A 248 23.15 30.17 -14.36
C GLY A 248 23.75 30.82 -13.11
N LYS A 249 23.05 30.75 -11.98
CA LYS A 249 23.46 31.34 -10.69
C LYS A 249 23.96 30.25 -9.73
N ASP A 250 23.97 30.55 -8.43
CA ASP A 250 24.22 29.61 -7.33
C ASP A 250 23.04 28.66 -7.11
N ASP A 251 22.60 27.97 -8.17
CA ASP A 251 21.53 26.98 -8.09
C ASP A 251 21.96 25.82 -7.17
N THR A 252 21.04 25.36 -6.32
CA THR A 252 21.30 24.32 -5.33
C THR A 252 20.44 23.08 -5.54
N ILE A 253 20.94 21.95 -5.03
CA ILE A 253 20.20 20.70 -4.83
C ILE A 253 20.46 20.21 -3.40
N PHE A 254 19.74 19.18 -2.97
CA PHE A 254 19.97 18.57 -1.66
C PHE A 254 20.94 17.40 -1.76
N ASP A 255 21.94 17.38 -0.87
CA ASP A 255 22.79 16.21 -0.67
C ASP A 255 22.05 15.11 0.14
N LYS A 256 22.72 13.97 0.35
CA LYS A 256 22.19 12.84 1.13
C LYS A 256 21.93 13.17 2.61
N ASN A 257 22.39 14.32 3.09
CA ASN A 257 22.18 14.82 4.45
C ASN A 257 21.06 15.87 4.53
N GLY A 258 20.46 16.25 3.40
CA GLY A 258 19.48 17.32 3.33
C GLY A 258 20.08 18.72 3.32
N ASN A 259 21.40 18.86 3.16
CA ASN A 259 22.05 20.16 3.02
C ASN A 259 21.87 20.68 1.60
N SER A 260 21.62 21.99 1.47
CA SER A 260 21.68 22.67 0.17
C SER A 260 23.14 22.75 -0.31
N VAL A 261 23.44 22.17 -1.46
CA VAL A 261 24.76 22.15 -2.08
C VAL A 261 24.68 22.69 -3.50
N ASN A 262 25.76 23.29 -3.99
CA ASN A 262 25.81 23.83 -5.35
C ASN A 262 25.60 22.71 -6.39
N ALA A 263 24.63 22.91 -7.28
CA ALA A 263 24.18 21.91 -8.24
C ALA A 263 25.29 21.48 -9.21
N ILE A 264 26.09 22.43 -9.70
CA ILE A 264 27.20 22.16 -10.64
C ILE A 264 28.28 21.33 -9.94
N LYS A 265 28.78 21.81 -8.79
CA LYS A 265 29.82 21.12 -8.03
C LYS A 265 29.41 19.70 -7.66
N SER A 266 28.17 19.51 -7.20
CA SER A 266 27.64 18.19 -6.87
C SER A 266 27.53 17.28 -8.09
N SER A 267 27.14 17.82 -9.24
CA SER A 267 26.95 17.05 -10.48
C SER A 267 28.25 16.68 -11.17
N GLN A 268 29.33 17.43 -10.94
CA GLN A 268 30.67 17.20 -11.50
C GLN A 268 31.58 16.33 -10.62
N ARG A 269 31.13 15.92 -9.43
CA ARG A 269 31.91 15.00 -8.57
C ARG A 269 32.23 13.69 -9.32
N PRO A 270 33.33 12.98 -9.05
CA PRO A 270 33.62 11.71 -9.73
C PRO A 270 32.49 10.67 -9.54
N PHE A 271 32.26 9.80 -10.53
CA PHE A 271 31.31 8.68 -10.45
C PHE A 271 31.90 7.50 -9.65
N LYS A 272 32.21 7.75 -8.38
CA LYS A 272 32.78 6.75 -7.46
C LYS A 272 31.86 6.56 -6.26
N ASP A 273 31.93 5.38 -5.65
CA ASP A 273 31.25 5.12 -4.39
C ASP A 273 31.95 5.92 -3.28
N ASP A 274 31.24 6.89 -2.73
CA ASP A 274 31.68 7.74 -1.62
C ASP A 274 30.96 7.42 -0.30
N ARG A 275 30.28 6.27 -0.23
CA ARG A 275 29.64 5.83 1.02
C ARG A 275 30.68 5.63 2.11
N THR A 276 30.38 6.23 3.26
CA THR A 276 31.06 5.95 4.52
C THR A 276 30.80 4.52 4.98
N ALA A 277 31.60 4.02 5.92
CA ALA A 277 31.37 2.71 6.54
C ALA A 277 29.95 2.60 7.14
N GLU A 278 29.46 3.69 7.75
CA GLU A 278 28.13 3.74 8.32
C GLU A 278 27.03 3.65 7.26
N GLU A 279 27.17 4.33 6.13
CA GLU A 279 26.19 4.22 5.03
C GLU A 279 26.16 2.83 4.40
N LYS A 280 27.32 2.17 4.30
CA LYS A 280 27.40 0.78 3.84
C LYS A 280 26.67 -0.15 4.83
N LYS A 281 26.86 0.05 6.13
CA LYS A 281 26.16 -0.69 7.18
C LYS A 281 24.64 -0.45 7.12
N ASN A 282 24.20 0.80 7.05
CA ASN A 282 22.78 1.15 6.93
C ASN A 282 22.11 0.51 5.71
N TYR A 283 22.82 0.45 4.58
CA TYR A 283 22.31 -0.24 3.38
C TYR A 283 22.15 -1.75 3.62
N LEU A 284 23.13 -2.41 4.27
CA LEU A 284 23.03 -3.84 4.59
C LEU A 284 21.90 -4.12 5.59
N GLU A 285 21.73 -3.29 6.61
CA GLU A 285 20.62 -3.39 7.57
C GLU A 285 19.26 -3.22 6.88
N HIS A 286 19.16 -2.29 5.92
CA HIS A 286 17.96 -2.13 5.11
C HIS A 286 17.65 -3.38 4.28
N LEU A 287 18.65 -3.98 3.62
CA LEU A 287 18.47 -5.24 2.89
C LEU A 287 18.05 -6.39 3.81
N GLU A 288 18.65 -6.48 5.00
CA GLU A 288 18.29 -7.50 5.99
C GLU A 288 16.85 -7.33 6.46
N GLN A 289 16.40 -6.09 6.67
CA GLN A 289 15.02 -5.78 7.04
C GLN A 289 14.02 -6.19 5.94
N LEU A 290 14.30 -5.86 4.67
CA LEU A 290 13.48 -6.29 3.54
C LEU A 290 13.39 -7.82 3.44
N GLN A 291 14.51 -8.52 3.64
CA GLN A 291 14.54 -9.97 3.65
C GLN A 291 13.74 -10.56 4.83
N LYS A 292 13.85 -9.97 6.03
CA LYS A 292 13.09 -10.38 7.22
C LYS A 292 11.59 -10.21 7.03
N GLU A 293 11.16 -9.16 6.34
CA GLU A 293 9.74 -8.93 6.01
C GLU A 293 9.24 -9.98 5.02
N LYS A 294 9.95 -10.21 3.92
CA LYS A 294 9.61 -11.27 2.96
C LYS A 294 9.56 -12.65 3.62
N GLN A 295 10.54 -12.93 4.49
CA GLN A 295 10.59 -14.19 5.24
C GLN A 295 9.43 -14.31 6.22
N LYS A 296 8.99 -13.22 6.86
CA LYS A 296 7.85 -13.22 7.78
C LYS A 296 6.56 -13.62 7.04
N ASP A 297 6.35 -13.16 5.82
CA ASP A 297 5.16 -13.51 5.03
C ASP A 297 5.16 -15.01 4.66
N LEU A 298 6.32 -15.55 4.28
CA LEU A 298 6.48 -16.99 4.03
C LEU A 298 6.28 -17.81 5.31
N ASP A 299 6.90 -17.40 6.41
CA ASP A 299 6.76 -18.04 7.71
C ASP A 299 5.28 -18.06 8.17
N GLU A 300 4.50 -17.01 7.87
CA GLU A 300 3.08 -16.94 8.23
C GLU A 300 2.27 -18.01 7.48
N ILE A 301 2.52 -18.17 6.17
CA ILE A 301 1.91 -19.22 5.34
C ILE A 301 2.26 -20.60 5.89
N GLU A 302 3.55 -20.86 6.11
CA GLU A 302 4.04 -22.14 6.65
C GLU A 302 3.40 -22.47 7.99
N TYR A 303 3.37 -21.49 8.90
CA TYR A 303 2.81 -21.66 10.23
C TYR A 303 1.34 -22.06 10.18
N TYR A 304 0.52 -21.40 9.37
CA TYR A 304 -0.92 -21.70 9.33
C TYR A 304 -1.20 -23.06 8.67
N HIS A 305 -0.44 -23.47 7.64
CA HIS A 305 -0.50 -24.84 7.14
C HIS A 305 -0.17 -25.87 8.23
N ILE A 306 0.93 -25.67 8.96
CA ILE A 306 1.31 -26.55 10.08
C ILE A 306 0.23 -26.55 11.17
N PHE A 307 -0.32 -25.39 11.51
CA PHE A 307 -1.30 -25.24 12.58
C PHE A 307 -2.60 -26.00 12.30
N TYR A 308 -3.09 -25.95 11.06
CA TYR A 308 -4.34 -26.61 10.67
C TYR A 308 -4.17 -28.08 10.25
N GLU A 309 -3.06 -28.42 9.59
CA GLU A 309 -2.84 -29.78 9.05
C GLU A 309 -2.11 -30.69 10.04
N LEU A 310 -1.29 -30.12 10.94
CA LEU A 310 -0.49 -30.85 11.93
C LEU A 310 -0.66 -30.27 13.36
N PRO A 311 -1.90 -30.15 13.88
CA PRO A 311 -2.19 -29.44 15.13
C PRO A 311 -1.47 -30.02 16.35
N GLU A 312 -1.23 -31.34 16.38
CA GLU A 312 -0.60 -32.04 17.51
C GLU A 312 0.86 -31.62 17.77
N ILE A 313 1.55 -31.16 16.73
CA ILE A 313 2.95 -30.74 16.81
C ILE A 313 3.13 -29.24 16.61
N ALA A 314 2.05 -28.52 16.27
CA ALA A 314 2.09 -27.11 15.93
C ALA A 314 2.44 -26.24 17.14
N PRO A 315 3.30 -25.22 16.98
CA PRO A 315 3.53 -24.23 18.03
C PRO A 315 2.24 -23.45 18.34
N LYS A 316 2.04 -23.12 19.62
CA LYS A 316 0.85 -22.39 20.10
C LYS A 316 0.62 -21.02 19.46
N SER A 317 1.66 -20.43 18.87
CA SER A 317 1.56 -19.14 18.20
C SER A 317 2.57 -19.00 17.08
N PHE A 318 2.25 -18.15 16.12
CA PHE A 318 3.15 -17.76 15.03
C PHE A 318 4.49 -17.21 15.56
N GLY A 319 4.44 -16.39 16.61
CA GLY A 319 5.65 -15.88 17.26
C GLY A 319 6.50 -17.00 17.88
N GLY A 320 5.87 -18.04 18.44
CA GLY A 320 6.56 -19.23 18.93
C GLY A 320 7.22 -20.02 17.81
N TYR A 321 6.49 -20.23 16.70
CA TYR A 321 7.02 -20.87 15.50
C TYR A 321 8.27 -20.16 14.97
N ARG A 322 8.20 -18.84 14.75
CA ARG A 322 9.35 -18.07 14.24
C ARG A 322 10.54 -18.09 15.19
N LYS A 323 10.32 -18.01 16.51
CA LYS A 323 11.41 -18.15 17.50
C LYS A 323 12.10 -19.50 17.37
N MET A 324 11.33 -20.58 17.22
CA MET A 324 11.87 -21.94 17.07
C MET A 324 12.60 -22.12 15.74
N LYS A 325 12.07 -21.56 14.63
CA LYS A 325 12.69 -21.56 13.30
C LYS A 325 14.00 -20.79 13.30
N ASN A 326 14.02 -19.56 13.81
CA ASN A 326 15.23 -18.74 13.87
C ASN A 326 16.32 -19.36 14.73
N ALA A 327 15.96 -20.00 15.85
CA ALA A 327 16.91 -20.67 16.73
C ALA A 327 17.29 -22.11 16.27
N GLN A 328 16.69 -22.62 15.19
CA GLN A 328 16.90 -23.99 14.69
C GLN A 328 16.83 -25.06 15.79
N THR A 329 15.83 -24.92 16.66
CA THR A 329 15.69 -25.81 17.83
C THR A 329 15.46 -27.27 17.40
N LYS A 330 15.84 -28.24 18.25
CA LYS A 330 15.57 -29.68 17.98
C LYS A 330 14.09 -29.96 17.69
N ASN A 331 13.18 -29.25 18.35
CA ASN A 331 11.75 -29.38 18.12
C ASN A 331 11.33 -28.83 16.74
N PHE A 332 11.91 -27.71 16.32
CA PHE A 332 11.69 -27.19 14.96
C PHE A 332 12.18 -28.17 13.89
N LEU A 333 13.36 -28.78 14.06
CA LEU A 333 13.89 -29.74 13.08
C LEU A 333 12.98 -30.96 12.92
N LYS A 334 12.44 -31.49 14.03
CA LYS A 334 11.44 -32.57 14.00
C LYS A 334 10.15 -32.15 13.30
N LEU A 335 9.65 -30.96 13.65
CA LEU A 335 8.45 -30.39 13.04
C LEU A 335 8.63 -30.18 11.53
N LYS A 336 9.78 -29.64 11.10
CA LYS A 336 10.12 -29.42 9.69
C LYS A 336 10.11 -30.73 8.90
N ASP A 337 10.72 -31.78 9.43
CA ASP A 337 10.71 -33.11 8.80
C ASP A 337 9.28 -33.66 8.64
N GLN A 338 8.44 -33.52 9.67
CA GLN A 338 7.04 -33.95 9.59
C GLN A 338 6.20 -33.10 8.62
N ALA A 339 6.40 -31.78 8.61
CA ALA A 339 5.74 -30.86 7.70
C ALA A 339 6.05 -31.20 6.23
N ILE A 340 7.33 -31.42 5.90
CA ILE A 340 7.75 -31.80 4.54
C ILE A 340 7.15 -33.15 4.13
N LYS A 341 7.11 -34.14 5.04
CA LYS A 341 6.46 -35.44 4.78
C LYS A 341 4.96 -35.30 4.52
N HIS A 342 4.31 -34.29 5.08
CA HIS A 342 2.91 -33.96 4.84
C HIS A 342 2.69 -33.11 3.58
N GLY A 343 3.76 -32.72 2.87
CA GLY A 343 3.67 -31.89 1.66
C GLY A 343 3.72 -30.38 1.93
N ILE A 344 3.95 -29.95 3.17
CA ILE A 344 4.10 -28.53 3.51
C ILE A 344 5.53 -28.09 3.20
N SER A 345 5.67 -27.10 2.31
CA SER A 345 6.97 -26.50 1.98
C SER A 345 7.44 -25.60 3.12
N ILE A 346 8.70 -25.74 3.55
CA ILE A 346 9.32 -24.92 4.60
C ILE A 346 10.57 -24.25 4.01
N SER A 347 10.55 -22.91 3.95
CA SER A 347 11.66 -22.07 3.45
C SER A 347 12.86 -22.01 4.38
#